data_AF-A0A2V7KWX4-F1
#
_entry.id   AF-A0A2V7KWX4-F1
#
_cell.length_a   1.000
_cell.length_b   1.000
_cell.length_c   1.000
_cell.angle_alpha   90.00
_cell.angle_beta   90.00
_cell.angle_gamma   90.00
#
_symmetry.space_group_name_H-M   'P 1'
#
loop_
_entity.id
_entity.type
_entity.pdbx_description
1 polymer ?
#
loop_
_entity_poly.entity_id
_entity_poly.type
_entity_poly.pdbx_seq_one_letter_code
_entity_poly.pdbx_strand_id
1 'polypeptide(L)'
;QIYIYLQSVQAYIAPPIAACFLLGLFYRRLNGSGAMASLVTGLVLGVLRLVLELTNKASGALKPGSLWHWIATINFLHFAVLLFVICTVVLFVVSLMTPPPSPEKTEGLTYTYGKPAVGEPASARRFEIGLSVLLAILLGVLWIVFR
;
A
#
# COMPACT_ATOMS: atom_id res chain seq x y z
N GLN A 1 2.12 -19.44 -13.62
CA GLN A 1 1.47 -20.04 -12.43
C GLN A 1 2.24 -19.65 -11.15
N ILE A 2 3.53 -19.97 -11.01
CA ILE A 2 4.34 -19.56 -9.84
C ILE A 2 4.44 -18.04 -9.68
N TYR A 3 4.62 -17.29 -10.78
CA TYR A 3 4.68 -15.83 -10.75
C TYR A 3 3.41 -15.17 -10.17
N ILE A 4 2.23 -15.65 -10.57
CA ILE A 4 0.94 -15.13 -10.09
C ILE A 4 0.75 -15.44 -8.59
N TYR A 5 1.24 -16.60 -8.13
CA TYR A 5 1.21 -16.95 -6.71
C TYR A 5 2.15 -16.05 -5.88
N LEU A 6 3.36 -15.78 -6.35
CA LEU A 6 4.27 -14.85 -5.68
C LEU A 6 3.70 -13.41 -5.68
N GLN A 7 3.12 -12.99 -6.81
CA GLN A 7 2.49 -11.68 -6.94
C GLN A 7 1.26 -11.55 -6.03
N SER A 8 0.47 -12.62 -5.86
CA SER A 8 -0.68 -12.59 -4.95
C SER A 8 -0.25 -12.46 -3.49
N VAL A 9 0.80 -13.17 -3.07
CA VAL A 9 1.36 -13.03 -1.71
C VAL A 9 1.88 -11.61 -1.47
N GLN A 10 2.64 -11.05 -2.42
CA GLN A 10 3.12 -9.67 -2.32
C GLN A 10 1.97 -8.66 -2.25
N ALA A 11 0.90 -8.89 -3.02
CA ALA A 11 -0.28 -8.03 -3.03
C ALA A 11 -1.05 -8.02 -1.69
N TYR A 12 -0.83 -8.97 -0.78
CA TYR A 12 -1.46 -8.96 0.55
C TYR A 12 -0.63 -8.25 1.61
N ILE A 13 0.68 -8.11 1.38
CA ILE A 13 1.61 -7.47 2.33
C ILE A 13 1.81 -5.99 1.99
N ALA A 14 1.83 -5.65 0.70
CA ALA A 14 2.05 -4.27 0.26
C ALA A 14 0.98 -3.25 0.73
N PRO A 15 -0.34 -3.56 0.76
CA PRO A 15 -1.38 -2.59 1.10
C PRO A 15 -1.23 -1.91 2.48
N PRO A 16 -1.03 -2.62 3.61
CA PRO A 16 -0.88 -1.97 4.91
C PRO A 16 0.37 -1.08 4.99
N ILE A 17 1.46 -1.49 4.35
CA ILE A 17 2.70 -0.71 4.28
C ILE A 17 2.44 0.56 3.47
N ALA A 18 1.82 0.43 2.29
CA ALA A 18 1.47 1.57 1.44
C ALA A 18 0.55 2.56 2.18
N ALA A 19 -0.45 2.07 2.93
CA ALA A 19 -1.34 2.93 3.71
C ALA A 19 -0.55 3.75 4.75
N CYS A 20 0.33 3.10 5.53
CA CYS A 20 1.14 3.78 6.54
C CYS A 20 2.12 4.79 5.94
N PHE A 21 2.84 4.43 4.88
CA PHE A 21 3.84 5.31 4.27
C PHE A 21 3.20 6.46 3.48
N LEU A 22 2.28 6.16 2.57
CA LEU A 22 1.67 7.16 1.71
C LEU A 22 0.94 8.21 2.55
N LEU A 23 0.09 7.77 3.47
CA LEU A 23 -0.73 8.67 4.27
C LEU A 23 0.09 9.34 5.38
N GLY A 24 1.08 8.63 5.95
CA GLY A 24 2.00 9.18 6.94
C GLY A 24 2.81 10.36 6.39
N LEU A 25 3.19 10.33 5.11
CA LEU A 25 3.86 11.45 4.44
C LEU A 25 2.96 12.68 4.34
N PHE A 26 1.67 12.51 4.04
CA PHE A 26 0.74 13.62 3.79
C PHE A 26 0.00 14.13 5.02
N TYR A 27 -0.12 13.34 6.09
CA TYR A 27 -0.93 13.69 7.26
C TYR A 27 -0.17 13.56 8.59
N ARG A 28 0.30 14.70 9.11
CA ARG A 28 1.12 14.81 10.34
C ARG A 28 0.46 14.29 11.62
N ARG A 29 -0.87 14.14 11.64
CA ARG A 29 -1.60 13.67 12.83
C ARG A 29 -1.53 12.16 12.99
N LEU A 30 -1.13 11.42 11.95
CA LEU A 30 -0.91 9.98 12.01
C LEU A 30 0.32 9.67 12.86
N ASN A 31 0.23 8.61 13.67
CA ASN A 31 1.27 8.28 14.64
C ASN A 31 1.64 6.79 14.61
N GLY A 32 2.69 6.44 15.35
CA GLY A 32 3.21 5.08 15.43
C GLY A 32 2.19 4.07 15.96
N SER A 33 1.30 4.45 16.88
CA SER A 33 0.26 3.57 17.40
C SER A 33 -0.76 3.21 16.32
N GLY A 34 -1.20 4.18 15.53
CA GLY A 34 -2.08 3.93 14.38
C GLY A 34 -1.41 3.12 13.28
N ALA A 35 -0.14 3.40 12.99
CA ALA A 35 0.65 2.62 12.04
C ALA A 35 0.79 1.15 12.46
N MET A 36 1.13 0.90 13.73
CA MET A 36 1.22 -0.46 14.26
C MET A 36 -0.11 -1.20 14.21
N ALA A 37 -1.21 -0.54 14.62
CA ALA A 37 -2.54 -1.15 14.53
C ALA A 37 -2.92 -1.50 13.09
N SER A 38 -2.70 -0.57 12.15
CA SER A 38 -2.93 -0.78 10.71
C SER A 38 -2.10 -1.95 10.15
N LEU A 39 -0.80 -2.01 10.46
CA LEU A 39 0.09 -3.09 10.01
C LEU A 39 -0.34 -4.46 10.56
N VAL A 40 -0.67 -4.54 11.85
CA VAL A 40 -1.13 -5.79 12.48
C VAL A 40 -2.48 -6.22 11.90
N THR A 41 -3.43 -5.31 11.73
CA THR A 41 -4.72 -5.62 11.09
C THR A 41 -4.52 -6.13 9.66
N GLY A 42 -3.69 -5.44 8.88
CA GLY A 42 -3.36 -5.84 7.51
C GLY A 42 -2.73 -7.22 7.43
N LEU A 43 -1.79 -7.52 8.33
CA LEU A 43 -1.13 -8.82 8.42
C LEU A 43 -2.13 -9.93 8.74
N VAL A 44 -2.97 -9.75 9.76
CA VAL A 44 -3.97 -10.75 10.18
C VAL A 44 -4.95 -11.04 9.04
N LEU A 45 -5.50 -10.01 8.40
CA LEU A 45 -6.44 -10.18 7.29
C LEU A 45 -5.78 -10.77 6.04
N GLY A 46 -4.54 -10.39 5.74
CA GLY A 46 -3.77 -10.94 4.63
C GLY A 46 -3.45 -12.43 4.82
N VAL A 47 -2.99 -12.82 6.01
CA VAL A 47 -2.73 -14.22 6.36
C VAL A 47 -4.02 -15.03 6.36
N LEU A 48 -5.10 -14.51 6.93
CA LEU A 48 -6.42 -15.15 6.91
C LEU A 48 -6.84 -15.46 5.47
N ARG A 49 -6.73 -14.50 4.56
CA ARG A 49 -7.09 -14.68 3.15
C ARG A 49 -6.16 -15.68 2.43
N LEU A 50 -4.87 -15.70 2.77
CA LEU A 50 -3.92 -16.68 2.24
C LEU A 50 -4.31 -18.10 2.69
N VAL A 51 -4.57 -18.31 3.98
CA VAL A 51 -5.00 -19.61 4.52
C VAL A 51 -6.30 -20.05 3.85
N LEU A 52 -7.30 -19.18 3.74
CA LEU A 52 -8.57 -19.50 3.09
C LEU A 52 -8.39 -19.89 1.62
N GLU A 53 -7.55 -19.17 0.85
CA GLU A 53 -7.28 -19.54 -0.54
C GLU A 53 -6.59 -20.91 -0.65
N LEU A 54 -5.60 -21.18 0.21
CA LEU A 54 -4.88 -22.46 0.21
C LEU A 54 -5.82 -23.61 0.59
N THR A 55 -6.65 -23.44 1.63
CA THR A 55 -7.63 -24.45 2.04
C THR A 55 -8.66 -24.69 0.93
N ASN A 56 -9.17 -23.64 0.29
CA ASN A 56 -10.12 -23.79 -0.82
C ASN A 56 -9.51 -24.59 -1.97
N LYS A 57 -8.25 -24.30 -2.34
CA LYS A 57 -7.53 -24.99 -3.41
C LYS A 57 -7.19 -26.44 -3.07
N ALA A 58 -6.86 -26.73 -1.82
CA ALA A 58 -6.41 -28.05 -1.39
C ALA A 58 -7.56 -29.04 -1.18
N SER A 59 -8.66 -28.61 -0.55
CA SER A 59 -9.71 -29.52 -0.08
C SER A 59 -11.12 -29.17 -0.55
N GLY A 60 -11.33 -28.00 -1.16
CA GLY A 60 -12.68 -27.55 -1.58
C GLY A 60 -13.68 -27.47 -0.42
N ALA A 61 -13.20 -27.47 0.83
CA ALA A 61 -14.01 -27.63 2.04
C ALA A 61 -14.90 -26.42 2.36
N LEU A 62 -14.74 -25.31 1.64
CA LEU A 62 -15.51 -24.10 1.85
C LEU A 62 -16.85 -24.20 1.12
N LYS A 63 -17.95 -24.18 1.89
CA LYS A 63 -19.31 -24.21 1.34
C LYS A 63 -19.50 -23.06 0.32
N PRO A 64 -19.93 -23.36 -0.92
CA PRO A 64 -20.29 -22.35 -1.91
C PRO A 64 -21.32 -21.38 -1.34
N GLY A 65 -21.12 -20.07 -1.56
CA GLY A 65 -22.00 -19.01 -1.04
C GLY A 65 -21.71 -18.54 0.39
N SER A 66 -20.76 -19.13 1.11
CA SER A 66 -20.31 -18.61 2.41
C SER A 66 -19.39 -17.39 2.25
N LEU A 67 -19.36 -16.49 3.25
CA LEU A 67 -18.43 -15.35 3.29
C LEU A 67 -16.97 -15.79 3.15
N TRP A 68 -16.62 -16.91 3.77
CA TRP A 68 -15.28 -17.50 3.70
C TRP A 68 -14.91 -17.96 2.29
N HIS A 69 -15.85 -18.55 1.56
CA HIS A 69 -15.66 -18.93 0.17
C HIS A 69 -15.49 -17.70 -0.73
N TRP A 70 -16.26 -16.63 -0.48
CA TRP A 70 -16.11 -15.37 -1.22
C TRP A 70 -14.74 -14.72 -1.00
N ILE A 71 -14.27 -14.66 0.25
CA ILE A 71 -12.92 -14.14 0.59
C ILE A 71 -11.81 -14.99 -0.04
N ALA A 72 -12.00 -16.31 -0.11
CA ALA A 72 -11.02 -17.22 -0.72
C ALA A 72 -10.94 -17.08 -2.25
N THR A 73 -12.05 -16.72 -2.91
CA THR A 73 -12.20 -16.74 -4.37
C THR A 73 -12.12 -15.37 -5.03
N ILE A 74 -12.27 -14.28 -4.28
CA ILE A 74 -12.09 -12.93 -4.81
C ILE A 74 -10.68 -12.78 -5.42
N ASN A 75 -10.63 -12.05 -6.53
CA ASN A 75 -9.36 -11.73 -7.18
C ASN A 75 -8.43 -10.98 -6.21
N PHE A 76 -7.17 -11.41 -6.17
CA PHE A 76 -6.17 -10.93 -5.23
C PHE A 76 -5.98 -9.40 -5.27
N LEU A 77 -6.12 -8.78 -6.45
CA LEU A 77 -5.94 -7.34 -6.61
C LEU A 77 -7.11 -6.56 -6.00
N HIS A 78 -8.34 -7.07 -6.14
CA HIS A 78 -9.51 -6.46 -5.50
C HIS A 78 -9.43 -6.58 -3.98
N PHE A 79 -8.98 -7.73 -3.48
CA PHE A 79 -8.71 -7.90 -2.06
C PHE A 79 -7.61 -6.95 -1.56
N ALA A 80 -6.54 -6.73 -2.34
CA ALA A 80 -5.48 -5.80 -1.99
C ALA A 80 -6.01 -4.35 -1.83
N VAL A 81 -6.91 -3.91 -2.72
CA VAL A 81 -7.57 -2.59 -2.61
C VAL A 81 -8.48 -2.53 -1.38
N LEU A 82 -9.27 -3.57 -1.12
CA LEU A 82 -10.11 -3.66 0.09
C LEU A 82 -9.24 -3.57 1.35
N LEU A 83 -8.15 -4.33 1.40
CA LEU A 83 -7.22 -4.37 2.52
C LEU A 83 -6.56 -3.01 2.73
N PHE A 84 -6.18 -2.31 1.66
CA PHE A 84 -5.66 -0.94 1.72
C PHE A 84 -6.65 -0.01 2.42
N VAL A 85 -7.93 0.00 1.99
CA VAL A 85 -8.98 0.85 2.57
C VAL A 85 -9.19 0.53 4.05
N ILE A 86 -9.25 -0.74 4.43
CA ILE A 86 -9.39 -1.15 5.84
C ILE A 86 -8.21 -0.64 6.67
N CYS A 87 -6.98 -0.84 6.19
CA CYS A 87 -5.76 -0.39 6.86
C CYS A 87 -5.73 1.14 7.01
N THR A 88 -6.15 1.88 5.98
CA THR A 88 -6.32 3.33 6.04
C THR A 88 -7.30 3.75 7.14
N VAL A 89 -8.49 3.11 7.21
CA VAL A 89 -9.47 3.43 8.25
C VAL A 89 -8.90 3.17 9.64
N VAL A 90 -8.27 2.02 9.87
CA VAL A 90 -7.65 1.67 11.16
C VAL A 90 -6.54 2.68 11.52
N LEU A 91 -5.69 3.02 10.56
CA LEU A 91 -4.62 4.01 10.74
C LEU A 91 -5.16 5.35 11.22
N PHE A 92 -6.22 5.86 10.58
CA PHE A 92 -6.84 7.13 10.97
C PHE A 92 -7.53 7.03 12.33
N VAL A 93 -8.39 6.04 12.53
CA VAL A 93 -9.17 5.88 13.77
C VAL A 93 -8.22 5.76 14.97
N VAL A 94 -7.23 4.87 14.92
CA VAL A 94 -6.31 4.66 16.05
C VAL A 94 -5.39 5.86 16.25
N SER A 95 -4.94 6.52 15.19
CA SER A 95 -4.09 7.73 15.33
C SER A 95 -4.84 8.90 15.96
N LEU A 96 -6.15 9.04 15.67
CA LEU A 96 -6.99 10.08 16.24
C LEU A 96 -7.40 9.78 17.69
N MET A 97 -7.56 8.50 18.03
CA MET A 97 -7.84 8.04 19.40
C MET A 97 -6.62 8.06 20.32
N THR A 98 -5.41 8.12 19.77
CA THR A 98 -4.15 8.15 20.53
C THR A 98 -3.52 9.55 20.55
N PRO A 99 -2.61 9.83 21.51
CA PRO A 99 -1.98 11.13 21.61
C PRO A 99 -1.30 11.58 20.30
N PRO A 100 -1.30 12.88 19.99
CA PRO A 100 -0.58 13.40 18.84
C PRO A 100 0.92 13.09 18.93
N PRO A 101 1.56 12.80 17.79
CA PRO A 101 3.01 12.63 17.76
C PRO A 101 3.69 13.95 18.11
N SER A 102 4.82 13.89 18.81
CA SER A 102 5.61 15.09 19.10
C SER A 102 6.12 15.71 17.80
N PRO A 103 6.20 17.05 17.68
CA PRO A 103 6.65 17.72 16.46
C PRO A 103 7.99 17.21 15.94
N GLU A 104 8.93 16.95 16.85
CA GLU A 104 10.26 16.38 16.59
C GLU A 104 10.23 15.02 15.86
N LYS A 105 9.20 14.21 16.08
CA LYS A 105 9.04 12.90 15.41
C LYS A 105 8.44 13.00 14.01
N THR A 106 7.94 14.16 13.63
CA THR A 106 7.27 14.39 12.32
C THR A 106 8.01 15.37 11.43
N GLU A 107 8.98 16.10 12.01
CA GLU A 107 9.78 17.10 11.32
C GLU A 107 10.79 16.41 10.37
N GLY A 108 10.77 16.78 9.09
CA GLY A 108 11.62 16.17 8.06
C GLY A 108 11.15 14.80 7.51
N LEU A 109 10.25 14.11 8.21
CA LEU A 109 9.66 12.83 7.77
C LEU A 109 8.31 12.97 7.07
N THR A 110 7.69 14.16 7.15
CA THR A 110 6.40 14.45 6.52
C THR A 110 6.58 15.51 5.43
N TYR A 111 5.78 15.40 4.37
CA TYR A 111 5.82 16.32 3.25
C TYR A 111 5.60 17.74 3.74
N THR A 112 6.61 18.59 3.58
CA THR A 112 6.57 19.99 3.98
C THR A 112 6.71 20.81 2.71
N TYR A 113 5.63 21.51 2.33
CA TYR A 113 5.58 22.30 1.11
C TYR A 113 6.72 23.33 1.09
N GLY A 114 7.48 23.37 -0.02
CA GLY A 114 8.45 24.44 -0.28
C GLY A 114 9.89 24.24 0.18
N LYS A 115 10.27 23.13 0.83
CA LYS A 115 11.69 22.81 1.06
C LYS A 115 12.24 21.99 -0.11
N PRO A 116 13.25 22.47 -0.86
CA PRO A 116 13.97 21.62 -1.81
C PRO A 116 14.59 20.43 -1.08
N ALA A 117 14.75 19.31 -1.77
CA ALA A 117 15.48 18.16 -1.23
C ALA A 117 16.85 18.63 -0.71
N VAL A 118 17.16 18.32 0.53
CA VAL A 118 18.35 18.82 1.21
C VAL A 118 19.59 18.34 0.44
N GLY A 119 20.32 19.28 -0.15
CA GLY A 119 21.60 19.00 -0.84
C GLY A 119 21.52 18.74 -2.35
N GLU A 120 20.36 18.89 -3.01
CA GLU A 120 20.25 18.62 -4.45
C GLU A 120 20.65 19.85 -5.30
N PRO A 121 21.67 19.74 -6.18
CA PRO A 121 22.07 20.85 -7.06
C PRO A 121 21.02 21.09 -8.16
N ALA A 122 20.77 22.36 -8.49
CA ALA A 122 19.73 22.75 -9.46
C ALA A 122 19.92 22.15 -10.87
N SER A 123 21.15 21.82 -11.26
CA SER A 123 21.47 21.14 -12.52
C SER A 123 21.02 19.67 -12.52
N ALA A 124 21.21 18.95 -11.41
CA ALA A 124 20.74 17.57 -11.26
C ALA A 124 19.21 17.52 -11.35
N ARG A 125 18.52 18.43 -10.66
CA ARG A 125 17.05 18.54 -10.73
C ARG A 125 16.53 18.74 -12.14
N ARG A 126 17.15 19.63 -12.93
CA ARG A 126 16.75 19.87 -14.33
C ARG A 126 16.99 18.64 -15.20
N PHE A 127 18.08 17.92 -14.96
CA PHE A 127 18.39 16.67 -15.65
C PHE A 127 17.40 15.56 -15.32
N GLU A 128 17.05 15.38 -14.03
CA GLU A 128 16.04 14.41 -13.57
C GLU A 128 14.66 14.69 -14.16
N ILE A 129 14.25 15.97 -14.20
CA ILE A 129 13.00 16.37 -14.86
C ILE A 129 13.04 16.02 -16.34
N GLY A 130 14.15 16.30 -17.04
CA GLY A 130 14.33 15.95 -18.44
C GLY A 130 14.22 14.45 -18.70
N LEU A 131 14.89 13.63 -17.89
CA LEU A 131 14.81 12.17 -17.95
C LEU A 131 13.39 11.65 -17.67
N SER A 132 12.68 12.25 -16.71
CA SER A 132 11.31 11.87 -16.36
C SER A 132 10.33 12.16 -17.50
N VAL A 133 10.48 13.31 -18.16
CA VAL A 133 9.67 13.68 -19.34
C VAL A 133 9.97 12.74 -20.51
N LEU A 134 11.25 12.45 -20.77
CA LEU A 134 11.66 11.50 -21.82
C LEU A 134 11.06 10.10 -21.58
N LEU A 135 11.13 9.61 -20.34
CA LEU A 135 10.53 8.32 -19.96
C LEU A 135 9.02 8.32 -20.20
N ALA A 136 8.30 9.37 -19.81
CA ALA A 136 6.86 9.49 -20.02
C ALA A 136 6.49 9.48 -21.52
N ILE A 137 7.27 10.18 -22.35
CA ILE A 137 7.10 10.18 -23.81
C ILE A 137 7.32 8.78 -24.38
N LEU A 138 8.41 8.10 -23.99
CA LEU A 138 8.70 6.74 -24.44
C LEU A 138 7.58 5.76 -24.07
N LEU A 139 7.08 5.81 -22.83
CA LEU A 139 5.95 4.99 -22.38
C LEU A 139 4.68 5.29 -23.20
N GLY A 140 4.41 6.56 -23.50
CA GLY A 140 3.27 6.97 -24.34
C GLY A 140 3.39 6.49 -25.78
N VAL A 141 4.57 6.59 -26.39
CA VAL A 141 4.84 6.09 -27.75
C VAL A 141 4.69 4.58 -27.80
N LEU A 142 5.30 3.85 -26.85
CA LEU A 142 5.17 2.39 -26.76
C LEU A 142 3.70 1.98 -26.62
N TRP A 143 2.94 2.65 -25.76
CA TRP A 143 1.51 2.40 -25.61
C TRP A 143 0.75 2.60 -26.93
N ILE A 144 1.04 3.65 -27.69
CA ILE A 144 0.35 3.92 -28.98
C ILE A 144 0.74 2.89 -30.05
N VAL A 145 2.01 2.47 -30.12
CA VAL A 145 2.51 1.53 -31.13
C VAL A 145 2.03 0.10 -30.88
N PHE A 146 1.96 -0.32 -29.61
CA PHE A 146 1.63 -1.69 -29.21
C PHE A 146 0.19 -1.87 -28.68
N ARG A 147 -0.64 -0.83 -28.74
CA ARG A 147 -2.09 -0.94 -28.50
C ARG A 147 -2.75 -1.74 -29.61
#